data_AF-A0A1W9SNL4-F1
#
_entry.id   AF-A0A1W9SNL4-F1
#
_cell.length_a   1.000
_cell.length_b   1.000
_cell.length_c   1.000
_cell.angle_alpha   90.00
_cell.angle_beta   90.00
_cell.angle_gamma   90.00
#
_symmetry.space_group_name_H-M   'P 1'
#
loop_
_entity.id
_entity.type
_entity.pdbx_description
1 polymer ?
#
loop_
_entity_poly.entity_id
_entity_poly.type
_entity_poly.pdbx_seq_one_letter_code
_entity_poly.pdbx_strand_id
1 'polypeptide(L)'
;MGINNDKIINFSFASLRKLMEVVKIKKIKNHSKFDEWFSYNYKINEDESEFLEKLVNRHELDLSSYSEQKLTIRFIAPILNRIDFHFDDVKDWYSSEISCKLNGFLLKGKPYLIVAKGIDFPEKPYFFLQEYKKSVNPYGNPEYQVLAEMLAAITLNKSNKIYGSTH
;
A
#
# COMPACT_ATOMS: atom_id res chain seq x y z
N MET A 1 28.06 -2.14 -15.50
CA MET A 1 28.09 -2.91 -14.23
C MET A 1 26.74 -3.59 -14.08
N GLY A 2 26.67 -4.91 -14.29
CA GLY A 2 25.43 -5.66 -14.15
C GLY A 2 25.00 -5.70 -12.69
N ILE A 3 23.74 -5.40 -12.42
CA ILE A 3 23.15 -5.65 -11.11
C ILE A 3 23.13 -7.18 -10.97
N ASN A 4 23.80 -7.73 -9.96
CA ASN A 4 23.65 -9.15 -9.64
C ASN A 4 22.17 -9.38 -9.28
N ASN A 5 21.47 -10.24 -10.02
CA ASN A 5 20.05 -10.52 -9.84
C ASN A 5 19.72 -10.97 -8.40
N ASP A 6 20.69 -11.54 -7.67
CA ASP A 6 20.54 -11.94 -6.26
C ASP A 6 20.27 -10.77 -5.30
N LYS A 7 20.55 -9.54 -5.75
CA LYS A 7 20.36 -8.30 -4.98
C LYS A 7 19.12 -7.52 -5.41
N ILE A 8 18.22 -8.12 -6.19
CA ILE A 8 16.93 -7.52 -6.54
C ILE A 8 15.85 -8.15 -5.68
N ILE A 9 15.06 -7.31 -5.00
CA ILE A 9 13.88 -7.72 -4.26
C ILE A 9 12.68 -7.05 -4.93
N ASN A 10 11.87 -7.87 -5.61
CA ASN A 10 10.57 -7.41 -6.09
C ASN A 10 9.56 -7.45 -4.94
N PHE A 11 8.78 -6.39 -4.74
CA PHE A 11 7.79 -6.30 -3.66
C PHE A 11 6.86 -7.50 -3.64
N SER A 12 6.32 -7.94 -4.78
CA SER A 12 5.39 -9.07 -4.87
C SER A 12 5.96 -10.40 -4.37
N PHE A 13 7.30 -10.52 -4.34
CA PHE A 13 8.03 -11.71 -3.90
C PHE A 13 8.85 -11.48 -2.62
N ALA A 14 8.60 -10.37 -1.92
CA ALA A 14 9.30 -10.07 -0.68
C ALA A 14 9.03 -11.15 0.38
N SER A 15 10.07 -11.49 1.12
CA SER A 15 10.01 -12.38 2.28
C SER A 15 10.82 -11.81 3.42
N LEU A 16 10.43 -12.09 4.67
CA LEU A 16 11.16 -11.62 5.84
C LEU A 16 12.65 -12.00 5.80
N ARG A 17 12.96 -13.25 5.38
CA ARG A 17 14.34 -13.73 5.23
C ARG A 17 15.14 -12.81 4.32
N LYS A 18 14.62 -12.48 3.14
CA LYS A 18 15.32 -11.65 2.16
C LYS A 18 15.43 -10.19 2.62
N LEU A 19 14.41 -9.66 3.28
CA LEU A 19 14.45 -8.30 3.85
C LEU A 19 15.46 -8.19 5.00
N MET A 20 15.64 -9.26 5.79
CA MET A 20 16.67 -9.33 6.84
C MET A 20 18.11 -9.35 6.30
N GLU A 21 18.32 -9.72 5.03
CA GLU A 21 19.62 -9.56 4.36
C GLU A 21 19.92 -8.09 4.03
N VAL A 22 18.88 -7.24 3.94
CA VAL A 22 19.02 -5.80 3.62
C VAL A 22 19.20 -4.99 4.90
N VAL A 23 18.38 -5.23 5.92
CA VAL A 23 18.35 -4.44 7.17
C VAL A 23 18.10 -5.34 8.38
N LYS A 24 18.48 -4.86 9.58
CA LYS A 24 18.13 -5.54 10.83
C LYS A 24 16.66 -5.29 11.17
N ILE A 25 15.87 -6.36 11.25
CA ILE A 25 14.44 -6.29 11.58
C ILE A 25 14.22 -6.94 12.95
N LYS A 26 13.48 -6.25 13.83
CA LYS A 26 13.07 -6.77 15.15
C LYS A 26 11.57 -6.61 15.31
N LYS A 27 10.86 -7.70 15.61
CA LYS A 27 9.43 -7.65 15.96
C LYS A 27 9.30 -7.10 17.38
N ILE A 28 8.39 -6.14 17.56
CA ILE A 28 8.10 -5.50 18.85
C ILE A 28 6.60 -5.61 19.08
N LYS A 29 6.20 -6.13 20.25
CA LYS A 29 4.81 -6.14 20.68
C LYS A 29 4.51 -4.83 21.41
N ASN A 30 3.76 -3.94 20.76
CA ASN A 30 3.30 -2.69 21.36
C ASN A 30 1.84 -2.45 20.99
N HIS A 31 0.94 -2.70 21.95
CA HIS A 31 -0.50 -2.55 21.75
C HIS A 31 -0.93 -1.09 21.62
N SER A 32 -0.18 -0.15 22.20
CA SER A 32 -0.55 1.28 22.18
C SER A 32 -0.03 2.05 20.97
N LYS A 33 0.72 1.38 20.07
CA LYS A 33 1.40 2.06 18.95
C LYS A 33 0.44 2.76 17.99
N PHE A 34 -0.80 2.31 17.95
CA PHE A 34 -1.87 2.83 17.09
C PHE A 34 -3.02 3.45 17.90
N ASP A 35 -2.89 3.66 19.21
CA ASP A 35 -3.96 4.22 20.03
C ASP A 35 -4.42 5.58 19.52
N GLU A 36 -3.49 6.44 19.11
CA GLU A 36 -3.81 7.74 18.49
C GLU A 36 -4.65 7.59 17.21
N TRP A 37 -4.32 6.59 16.38
CA TRP A 37 -5.05 6.34 15.13
C TRP A 37 -6.43 5.73 15.40
N PHE A 38 -6.52 4.78 16.32
CA PHE A 38 -7.78 4.10 16.66
C PHE A 38 -8.69 4.94 17.58
N SER A 39 -8.16 5.97 18.23
CA SER A 39 -8.95 6.93 19.00
C SER A 39 -9.53 8.06 18.13
N TYR A 40 -9.13 8.15 16.86
CA TYR A 40 -9.73 9.12 15.94
C TYR A 40 -11.20 8.74 15.67
N ASN A 41 -12.11 9.50 16.28
CA ASN A 41 -13.54 9.30 16.13
C ASN A 41 -14.05 10.03 14.88
N TYR A 42 -13.83 9.42 13.71
CA TYR A 42 -14.42 9.90 12.47
C TYR A 42 -15.93 9.71 12.50
N LYS A 43 -16.68 10.79 12.28
CA LYS A 43 -18.14 10.75 12.16
C LYS A 43 -18.52 10.78 10.69
N ILE A 44 -19.01 9.65 10.21
CA ILE A 44 -19.63 9.54 8.89
C ILE A 44 -20.83 10.49 8.87
N ASN A 45 -20.87 11.40 7.91
CA ASN A 45 -21.99 12.31 7.74
C ASN A 45 -23.12 11.65 6.92
N GLU A 46 -24.28 12.30 6.84
CA GLU A 46 -25.46 11.75 6.16
C GLU A 46 -25.20 11.45 4.68
N ASP A 47 -24.53 12.36 3.97
CA ASP A 47 -24.18 12.19 2.55
C ASP A 47 -23.23 11.00 2.32
N GLU A 48 -22.28 10.79 3.23
CA GLU A 48 -21.36 9.66 3.19
C GLU A 48 -22.08 8.34 3.49
N SER A 49 -22.96 8.33 4.50
CA SER A 49 -23.76 7.14 4.84
C SER A 49 -24.64 6.75 3.66
N GLU A 50 -25.35 7.72 3.07
CA GLU A 50 -26.21 7.47 1.92
C GLU A 50 -25.41 6.96 0.71
N PHE A 51 -24.21 7.51 0.47
CA PHE A 51 -23.31 7.04 -0.57
C PHE A 51 -22.86 5.59 -0.34
N LEU A 52 -22.39 5.26 0.86
CA LEU A 52 -21.89 3.93 1.20
C LEU A 52 -23.02 2.89 1.15
N GLU A 53 -24.20 3.21 1.68
CA GLU A 53 -25.38 2.35 1.61
C GLU A 53 -25.79 2.05 0.17
N LYS A 54 -25.86 3.08 -0.69
CA LYS A 54 -26.15 2.90 -2.13
C LYS A 54 -25.09 2.03 -2.81
N LEU A 55 -23.82 2.18 -2.45
CA LEU A 55 -22.73 1.40 -3.01
C LEU A 55 -22.84 -0.08 -2.60
N VAL A 56 -23.10 -0.37 -1.32
CA VAL A 56 -23.30 -1.73 -0.81
C VAL A 56 -24.52 -2.38 -1.44
N ASN A 57 -25.69 -1.74 -1.34
CA ASN A 57 -26.95 -2.29 -1.87
C ASN A 57 -26.89 -2.59 -3.38
N ARG A 58 -26.10 -1.81 -4.13
CA ARG A 58 -25.92 -2.03 -5.57
C ARG A 58 -25.06 -3.25 -5.89
N HIS A 59 -24.10 -3.60 -5.05
CA HIS A 59 -23.04 -4.55 -5.40
C HIS A 59 -23.04 -5.82 -4.54
N GLU A 60 -23.72 -5.84 -3.39
CA GLU A 60 -23.63 -6.91 -2.38
C GLU A 60 -23.86 -8.33 -2.93
N LEU A 61 -24.82 -8.51 -3.84
CA LEU A 61 -25.14 -9.83 -4.38
C LEU A 61 -24.09 -10.34 -5.37
N ASP A 62 -23.43 -9.44 -6.09
CA ASP A 62 -22.50 -9.81 -7.15
C ASP A 62 -21.03 -9.69 -6.74
N LEU A 63 -20.71 -9.07 -5.59
CA LEU A 63 -19.34 -8.78 -5.16
C LEU A 63 -18.43 -10.02 -5.20
N SER A 64 -18.95 -11.17 -4.80
CA SER A 64 -18.21 -12.45 -4.79
C SER A 64 -17.86 -12.97 -6.19
N SER A 65 -18.56 -12.51 -7.23
CA SER A 65 -18.35 -12.90 -8.63
C SER A 65 -17.46 -11.93 -9.40
N TYR A 66 -17.09 -10.78 -8.80
CA TYR A 66 -16.34 -9.75 -9.50
C TYR A 66 -14.91 -10.20 -9.80
N SER A 67 -14.47 -9.95 -11.04
CA SER A 67 -13.04 -9.95 -11.33
C SER A 67 -12.35 -8.82 -10.57
N GLU A 68 -11.04 -8.93 -10.33
CA GLU A 68 -10.26 -7.89 -9.64
C GLU A 68 -10.43 -6.50 -10.27
N GLN A 69 -10.46 -6.45 -11.61
CA GLN A 69 -10.68 -5.20 -12.34
C GLN A 69 -12.08 -4.64 -12.11
N LYS A 70 -13.12 -5.49 -12.12
CA LYS A 70 -14.50 -5.06 -11.87
C LYS A 70 -14.67 -4.60 -10.43
N LEU A 71 -14.11 -5.32 -9.47
CA LEU A 71 -14.10 -4.94 -8.05
C LEU A 71 -13.42 -3.59 -7.83
N THR A 72 -12.25 -3.40 -8.44
CA THR A 72 -11.51 -2.13 -8.38
C THR A 72 -12.35 -0.98 -8.94
N ILE A 73 -12.88 -1.12 -10.16
CA ILE A 73 -13.59 -0.01 -10.83
C ILE A 73 -14.95 0.27 -10.19
N ARG A 74 -15.70 -0.76 -9.81
CA ARG A 74 -17.11 -0.62 -9.41
C ARG A 74 -17.31 -0.43 -7.91
N PHE A 75 -16.37 -0.86 -7.08
CA PHE A 75 -16.54 -0.83 -5.63
C PHE A 75 -15.44 -0.04 -4.91
N ILE A 76 -14.16 -0.38 -5.14
CA ILE A 76 -13.04 0.24 -4.41
C ILE A 76 -12.80 1.68 -4.87
N ALA A 77 -12.69 1.93 -6.19
CA ALA A 77 -12.41 3.25 -6.73
C ALA A 77 -13.46 4.31 -6.33
N PRO A 78 -14.78 4.03 -6.31
CA PRO A 78 -15.76 4.96 -5.76
C PRO A 78 -15.46 5.43 -4.33
N ILE A 79 -15.00 4.53 -3.46
CA ILE A 79 -14.65 4.87 -2.06
C ILE A 79 -13.40 5.75 -2.05
N LEU A 80 -12.33 5.34 -2.76
CA LEU A 80 -11.07 6.08 -2.78
C LEU A 80 -11.23 7.49 -3.38
N ASN A 81 -12.02 7.63 -4.45
CA ASN A 81 -12.34 8.92 -5.05
C ASN A 81 -13.14 9.85 -4.11
N ARG A 82 -13.87 9.29 -3.13
CA ARG A 82 -14.62 10.08 -2.14
C ARG A 82 -13.70 10.62 -1.04
N ILE A 83 -12.60 9.91 -0.73
CA ILE A 83 -11.57 10.38 0.21
C ILE A 83 -10.81 11.57 -0.39
N ASP A 84 -10.61 11.57 -1.70
CA ASP A 84 -9.90 12.60 -2.47
C ASP A 84 -8.52 12.95 -1.88
N PHE A 85 -7.53 12.12 -2.20
CA PHE A 85 -6.15 12.36 -1.75
C PHE A 85 -5.44 13.53 -2.46
N HIS A 86 -6.14 14.33 -3.28
CA HIS A 86 -5.57 15.48 -3.95
C HIS A 86 -5.58 16.71 -3.04
N PHE A 87 -4.44 16.98 -2.41
CA PHE A 87 -4.24 18.19 -1.64
C PHE A 87 -2.78 18.66 -1.77
N ASP A 88 -2.61 19.95 -2.08
CA ASP A 88 -1.31 20.55 -2.42
C ASP A 88 -0.58 19.78 -3.55
N ASP A 89 0.55 19.16 -3.23
CA ASP A 89 1.37 18.34 -4.12
C ASP A 89 1.20 16.83 -3.86
N VAL A 90 0.32 16.45 -2.93
CA VAL A 90 -0.01 15.06 -2.60
C VAL A 90 -1.18 14.58 -3.45
N LYS A 91 -1.06 13.35 -3.96
CA LYS A 91 -2.11 12.64 -4.70
C LYS A 91 -1.99 11.14 -4.51
N ASP A 92 -3.02 10.42 -4.91
CA ASP A 92 -3.01 8.98 -5.03
C ASP A 92 -2.44 8.49 -6.37
N TRP A 93 -1.64 7.43 -6.30
CA TRP A 93 -0.98 6.82 -7.44
C TRP A 93 -1.30 5.34 -7.47
N TYR A 94 -1.96 4.91 -8.54
CA TYR A 94 -2.36 3.52 -8.72
C TYR A 94 -1.34 2.78 -9.57
N SER A 95 -0.93 1.58 -9.14
CA SER A 95 -0.05 0.68 -9.92
C SER A 95 1.24 1.33 -10.45
N SER A 96 1.71 2.38 -9.79
CA SER A 96 2.94 3.10 -10.15
C SER A 96 4.16 2.36 -9.60
N GLU A 97 5.21 2.20 -10.41
CA GLU A 97 6.44 1.55 -9.94
C GLU A 97 7.23 2.52 -9.06
N ILE A 98 7.63 2.06 -7.88
CA ILE A 98 8.67 2.72 -7.09
C ILE A 98 9.85 1.78 -6.92
N SER A 99 11.04 2.36 -6.75
CA SER A 99 12.24 1.59 -6.46
C SER A 99 13.21 2.38 -5.61
N CYS A 100 14.06 1.67 -4.85
CA CYS A 100 15.16 2.28 -4.13
C CYS A 100 16.37 1.35 -4.11
N LYS A 101 17.55 1.94 -3.96
CA LYS A 101 18.77 1.20 -3.58
C LYS A 101 18.98 1.33 -2.07
N LEU A 102 19.08 0.21 -1.37
CA LEU A 102 19.30 0.17 0.08
C LEU A 102 20.32 -0.93 0.41
N ASN A 103 21.42 -0.58 1.06
CA ASN A 103 22.48 -1.51 1.50
C ASN A 103 22.95 -2.48 0.39
N GLY A 104 23.04 -1.98 -0.84
CA GLY A 104 23.47 -2.75 -2.01
C GLY A 104 22.37 -3.57 -2.69
N PHE A 105 21.14 -3.58 -2.16
CA PHE A 105 19.97 -4.20 -2.79
C PHE A 105 19.15 -3.18 -3.57
N LEU A 106 18.52 -3.62 -4.65
CA LEU A 106 17.47 -2.89 -5.37
C LEU A 106 16.11 -3.44 -4.93
N LEU A 107 15.35 -2.64 -4.20
CA LEU A 107 13.96 -2.92 -3.86
C LEU A 107 13.08 -2.24 -4.90
N LYS A 108 12.14 -2.96 -5.52
CA LYS A 108 11.25 -2.37 -6.52
C LYS A 108 9.92 -3.10 -6.66
N GLY A 109 8.90 -2.41 -7.15
CA GLY A 109 7.63 -3.01 -7.50
C GLY A 109 6.52 -1.98 -7.64
N LYS A 110 5.30 -2.48 -7.87
CA LYS A 110 4.10 -1.69 -8.08
C LYS A 110 3.10 -1.96 -6.96
N PRO A 111 3.05 -1.13 -5.92
CA PRO A 111 1.99 -1.17 -4.92
C PRO A 111 0.62 -0.95 -5.57
N TYR A 112 -0.44 -1.44 -4.93
CA TYR A 112 -1.81 -1.20 -5.43
C TYR A 112 -2.14 0.30 -5.43
N LEU A 113 -1.88 0.97 -4.31
CA LEU A 113 -2.06 2.41 -4.10
C LEU A 113 -0.86 2.98 -3.35
N ILE A 114 -0.41 4.16 -3.77
CA ILE A 114 0.55 4.99 -3.06
C ILE A 114 -0.06 6.36 -2.85
N VAL A 115 -0.04 6.89 -1.63
CA VAL A 115 -0.30 8.32 -1.39
C VAL A 115 1.04 9.01 -1.29
N ALA A 116 1.37 9.91 -2.22
CA ALA A 116 2.70 10.50 -2.33
C ALA A 116 2.68 11.89 -2.95
N LYS A 117 3.74 12.67 -2.67
CA LYS A 117 4.07 13.83 -3.51
C LYS A 117 4.64 13.40 -4.85
N GLY A 118 4.42 14.21 -5.88
CA GLY A 118 5.07 14.06 -7.18
C GLY A 118 4.37 14.81 -8.31
N ILE A 119 5.08 15.02 -9.43
CA ILE A 119 4.52 15.67 -10.62
C ILE A 119 3.91 14.60 -11.54
N ASP A 120 4.77 13.82 -12.20
CA ASP A 120 4.40 12.75 -13.15
C ASP A 120 4.54 11.33 -12.59
N PHE A 121 5.25 11.19 -11.46
CA PHE A 121 5.48 9.91 -10.78
C PHE A 121 5.57 10.12 -9.26
N PRO A 122 5.29 9.09 -8.44
CA PRO A 122 5.37 9.20 -6.98
C PRO A 122 6.84 9.33 -6.53
N GLU A 123 7.17 10.44 -5.86
CA GLU A 123 8.53 10.75 -5.40
C GLU A 123 8.71 10.56 -3.90
N LYS A 124 7.72 11.00 -3.10
CA LYS A 124 7.77 10.94 -1.63
C LYS A 124 6.56 10.18 -1.07
N PRO A 125 6.60 8.84 -1.03
CA PRO A 125 5.49 8.01 -0.56
C PRO A 125 5.24 8.16 0.93
N TYR A 126 4.01 8.44 1.34
CA TYR A 126 3.62 8.55 2.77
C TYR A 126 2.84 7.35 3.28
N PHE A 127 2.10 6.70 2.39
CA PHE A 127 1.24 5.59 2.73
C PHE A 127 1.12 4.62 1.55
N PHE A 128 0.99 3.35 1.87
CA PHE A 128 0.73 2.26 0.93
C PHE A 128 -0.52 1.50 1.34
N LEU A 129 -1.37 1.21 0.37
CA LEU A 129 -2.35 0.14 0.49
C LEU A 129 -1.92 -0.98 -0.45
N GLN A 130 -1.78 -2.18 0.12
CA GLN A 130 -1.45 -3.37 -0.65
C GLN A 130 -2.61 -4.36 -0.66
N GLU A 131 -2.96 -4.84 -1.84
CA GLU A 131 -3.98 -5.87 -2.07
C GLU A 131 -3.33 -7.26 -2.05
N TYR A 132 -3.86 -8.18 -1.22
CA TYR A 132 -3.41 -9.55 -1.27
C TYR A 132 -4.10 -10.38 -2.36
N LYS A 133 -3.42 -10.53 -3.50
CA LYS A 133 -3.89 -11.35 -4.63
C LYS A 133 -3.48 -12.82 -4.50
N LYS A 134 -4.26 -13.61 -3.75
CA LYS A 134 -4.07 -15.08 -3.60
C LYS A 134 -4.00 -15.81 -4.94
N SER A 135 -4.77 -15.37 -5.92
CA SER A 135 -4.83 -15.88 -7.30
C SER A 135 -3.51 -15.78 -8.05
N VAL A 136 -2.72 -14.72 -7.78
CA VAL A 136 -1.51 -14.36 -8.52
C VAL A 136 -0.25 -14.88 -7.82
N ASN A 137 -0.19 -14.75 -6.49
CA ASN A 137 0.92 -15.30 -5.71
C ASN A 137 0.39 -15.99 -4.44
N PRO A 138 0.01 -17.28 -4.54
CA PRO A 138 -0.53 -18.01 -3.40
C PRO A 138 0.47 -18.14 -2.25
N TYR A 139 1.76 -17.99 -2.53
CA TYR A 139 2.85 -18.05 -1.54
C TYR A 139 3.37 -16.67 -1.11
N GLY A 140 2.83 -15.60 -1.69
CA GLY A 140 3.15 -14.23 -1.33
C GLY A 140 2.63 -13.92 0.07
N ASN A 141 3.38 -13.12 0.83
CA ASN A 141 2.96 -12.67 2.15
C ASN A 141 2.75 -11.16 2.11
N PRO A 142 1.49 -10.67 2.15
CA PRO A 142 1.19 -9.25 1.96
C PRO A 142 1.86 -8.37 3.02
N GLU A 143 2.06 -8.85 4.25
CA GLU A 143 2.79 -8.14 5.31
C GLU A 143 4.22 -7.82 4.87
N TYR A 144 4.91 -8.79 4.25
CA TYR A 144 6.28 -8.61 3.79
C TYR A 144 6.38 -7.80 2.50
N GLN A 145 5.35 -7.82 1.65
CA GLN A 145 5.26 -6.93 0.50
C GLN A 145 5.19 -5.47 0.96
N VAL A 146 4.26 -5.15 1.87
CA VAL A 146 4.14 -3.81 2.47
C VAL A 146 5.41 -3.42 3.22
N LEU A 147 6.04 -4.34 3.95
CA LEU A 147 7.31 -4.04 4.62
C LEU A 147 8.41 -3.65 3.62
N ALA A 148 8.48 -4.29 2.45
CA ALA A 148 9.43 -3.93 1.41
C ALA A 148 9.16 -2.53 0.82
N GLU A 149 7.88 -2.20 0.61
CA GLU A 149 7.43 -0.87 0.16
C GLU A 149 7.78 0.21 1.19
N MET A 150 7.51 -0.06 2.47
CA MET A 150 7.85 0.80 3.59
C MET A 150 9.35 1.08 3.69
N LEU A 151 10.21 0.06 3.49
CA LEU A 151 11.66 0.25 3.46
C LEU A 151 12.09 1.14 2.29
N ALA A 152 11.44 1.00 1.13
CA ALA A 152 11.69 1.88 -0.01
C ALA A 152 11.30 3.33 0.30
N ALA A 153 10.12 3.56 0.87
CA ALA A 153 9.67 4.89 1.26
C ALA A 153 10.52 5.55 2.34
N ILE A 154 10.93 4.81 3.38
CA ILE A 154 11.85 5.32 4.41
C ILE A 154 13.13 5.87 3.75
N THR A 155 13.65 5.13 2.77
CA THR A 155 14.87 5.51 2.03
C THR A 155 14.62 6.73 1.15
N LEU A 156 13.55 6.72 0.35
CA LEU A 156 13.19 7.82 -0.57
C LEU A 156 12.89 9.13 0.18
N ASN A 157 12.17 9.04 1.28
CA ASN A 157 11.77 10.20 2.08
C ASN A 157 12.86 10.71 3.01
N LYS A 158 13.94 9.94 3.22
CA LYS A 158 14.91 10.17 4.31
C LYS A 158 14.21 10.32 5.67
N SER A 159 13.16 9.51 5.89
CA SER A 159 12.31 9.51 7.09
C SER A 159 12.66 8.34 7.99
N ASN A 160 12.28 8.43 9.27
CA ASN A 160 12.35 7.31 10.21
C ASN A 160 10.98 6.66 10.49
N LYS A 161 9.91 7.16 9.86
CA LYS A 161 8.54 6.68 10.04
C LYS A 161 7.84 6.61 8.69
N ILE A 162 7.13 5.51 8.49
CA ILE A 162 6.21 5.28 7.38
C ILE A 162 5.12 4.35 7.87
N TYR A 163 3.94 4.43 7.25
CA TYR A 163 2.80 3.59 7.54
C TYR A 163 2.40 2.82 6.29
N GLY A 164 1.87 1.62 6.48
CA GLY A 164 1.37 0.78 5.40
C GLY A 164 0.28 -0.13 5.92
N SER A 165 -0.65 -0.50 5.05
CA SER A 165 -1.74 -1.41 5.36
C SER A 165 -1.86 -2.48 4.30
N THR A 166 -2.26 -3.68 4.73
CA THR A 166 -2.62 -4.80 3.86
C THR A 166 -4.10 -5.08 4.02
N HIS A 167 -4.80 -5.40 2.92
CA HIS A 167 -6.16 -5.92 2.96
C HIS A 167 -6.24 -7.27 2.24
#